data_AF-A0A1H7M7M0-F1
#
_entry.id   AF-A0A1H7M7M0-F1
#
_cell.length_a   1.000
_cell.length_b   1.000
_cell.length_c   1.000
_cell.angle_alpha   90.00
_cell.angle_beta   90.00
_cell.angle_gamma   90.00
#
_symmetry.space_group_name_H-M   'P 1'
#
loop_
_entity.id
_entity.type
_entity.pdbx_description
1 polymer ?
#
loop_
_entity_poly.entity_id
_entity_poly.type
_entity_poly.pdbx_seq_one_letter_code
_entity_poly.pdbx_strand_id
1 'polypeptide(L)'
;MKEFVVIHDYLVSPAVVGDWDGHEDLVAERINEIYHTIYDLAEEDIAPEVLASLLSLVWDTWIGQEALAEIESEDIYDWCRHVLENREQYLAEQN
;
A
#
# COMPACT_ATOMS: atom_id res chain seq x y z
N MET A 1 -17.96 3.82 0.80
CA MET A 1 -17.84 3.16 -0.50
C MET A 1 -16.49 3.49 -1.10
N LYS A 2 -15.73 2.48 -1.53
CA LYS A 2 -14.35 2.67 -2.01
C LYS A 2 -14.23 3.53 -3.27
N GLU A 3 -15.30 3.65 -4.05
CA GLU A 3 -15.37 4.48 -5.26
C GLU A 3 -15.03 5.96 -5.06
N PHE A 4 -15.13 6.47 -3.81
CA PHE A 4 -14.76 7.82 -3.47
C PHE A 4 -13.24 8.02 -3.31
N VAL A 5 -12.45 6.94 -3.28
CA VAL A 5 -10.99 6.98 -3.19
C VAL A 5 -10.39 6.72 -4.56
N VAL A 6 -9.63 7.68 -5.07
CA VAL A 6 -8.94 7.57 -6.34
C VAL A 6 -7.54 7.00 -6.10
N ILE A 7 -7.35 5.70 -6.38
CA ILE A 7 -6.05 5.04 -6.18
C ILE A 7 -4.92 5.66 -6.99
N HIS A 8 -5.24 6.24 -8.16
CA HIS A 8 -4.27 6.88 -9.04
C HIS A 8 -3.57 8.08 -8.39
N ASP A 9 -4.16 8.68 -7.36
CA ASP A 9 -3.53 9.77 -6.60
C ASP A 9 -2.42 9.27 -5.67
N TYR A 10 -2.41 7.98 -5.34
CA TYR A 10 -1.41 7.33 -4.48
C TYR A 10 -0.30 6.64 -5.27
N LEU A 11 -0.54 6.35 -6.55
CA LEU A 11 0.47 5.68 -7.38
C LEU A 11 1.71 6.54 -7.51
N VAL A 12 2.86 5.90 -7.37
CA VAL A 12 4.15 6.57 -7.39
C VAL A 12 4.95 6.19 -8.62
N SER A 13 5.78 7.14 -9.03
CA SER A 13 6.76 6.92 -10.08
C SER A 13 8.14 6.65 -9.46
N PRO A 14 9.09 6.11 -10.23
CA PRO A 14 10.48 5.91 -9.78
C PRO A 14 11.12 7.20 -9.24
N ALA A 15 10.72 8.37 -9.77
CA ALA A 15 11.20 9.67 -9.30
C ALA A 15 10.68 10.05 -7.90
N VAL A 16 9.62 9.40 -7.42
CA VAL A 16 8.99 9.67 -6.12
C VAL A 16 9.49 8.74 -5.03
N VAL A 17 9.87 7.50 -5.37
CA VAL A 17 10.31 6.50 -4.39
C VAL A 17 11.68 6.79 -3.77
N GLY A 18 12.48 7.66 -4.40
CA GLY A 18 13.78 8.07 -3.89
C GLY A 18 14.93 7.32 -4.55
N ASP A 19 16.05 7.20 -3.83
CA ASP A 19 17.27 6.51 -4.29
C ASP A 19 17.23 5.07 -3.78
N TRP A 20 17.21 4.10 -4.70
CA TRP A 20 17.13 2.66 -4.43
C TRP A 20 18.27 1.91 -5.13
N ASP A 21 19.45 2.54 -5.22
CA ASP A 21 20.65 1.97 -5.84
C ASP A 21 20.40 1.46 -7.28
N GLY A 22 19.52 2.12 -8.04
CA GLY A 22 19.17 1.73 -9.41
C GLY A 22 17.97 0.77 -9.53
N HIS A 23 17.28 0.46 -8.44
CA HIS A 23 16.06 -0.37 -8.43
C HIS A 23 14.76 0.44 -8.31
N GLU A 24 14.80 1.75 -8.57
CA GLU A 24 13.66 2.65 -8.36
C GLU A 24 12.44 2.24 -9.19
N ASP A 25 12.65 1.75 -10.42
CA ASP A 25 11.59 1.22 -11.28
C ASP A 25 10.87 0.03 -10.64
N LEU A 26 11.63 -0.94 -10.13
CA LEU A 26 11.10 -2.13 -9.50
C LEU A 26 10.36 -1.78 -8.21
N VAL A 27 10.95 -0.91 -7.38
CA VAL A 27 10.36 -0.48 -6.13
C VAL A 27 9.04 0.26 -6.36
N ALA A 28 9.00 1.16 -7.34
CA ALA A 28 7.77 1.85 -7.74
C ALA A 28 6.72 0.86 -8.24
N GLU A 29 7.11 -0.18 -9.00
CA GLU A 29 6.19 -1.24 -9.43
C GLU A 29 5.63 -2.01 -8.23
N ARG A 30 6.48 -2.44 -7.29
CA ARG A 30 6.08 -3.21 -6.10
C ARG A 30 5.14 -2.44 -5.18
N ILE A 31 5.46 -1.18 -4.89
CA ILE A 31 4.58 -0.39 -4.01
C ILE A 31 3.24 -0.08 -4.68
N ASN A 32 3.23 0.14 -5.99
CA ASN A 32 1.98 0.29 -6.75
C ASN A 32 1.17 -1.01 -6.77
N GLU A 33 1.82 -2.16 -6.87
CA GLU A 33 1.18 -3.47 -6.75
C GLU A 33 0.51 -3.64 -5.38
N ILE A 34 1.16 -3.19 -4.30
CA ILE A 34 0.56 -3.20 -2.95
C ILE A 34 -0.68 -2.29 -2.89
N TYR A 35 -0.61 -1.07 -3.42
CA TYR A 35 -1.76 -0.16 -3.46
C TYR A 35 -2.96 -0.75 -4.21
N HIS A 36 -2.71 -1.32 -5.39
CA HIS A 36 -3.73 -2.00 -6.17
C HIS A 36 -4.32 -3.20 -5.41
N THR A 37 -3.46 -4.02 -4.80
CA THR A 37 -3.87 -5.21 -4.07
C THR A 37 -4.75 -4.87 -2.86
N ILE A 38 -4.38 -3.86 -2.04
CA ILE A 38 -5.24 -3.39 -0.94
C ILE A 38 -6.60 -2.92 -1.47
N TYR A 39 -6.61 -2.12 -2.53
CA TYR A 39 -7.86 -1.57 -3.06
C TYR A 39 -8.79 -2.65 -3.63
N ASP A 40 -8.22 -3.65 -4.29
CA ASP A 40 -8.96 -4.78 -4.85
C ASP A 40 -9.53 -5.67 -3.75
N LEU A 41 -8.75 -5.94 -2.70
CA LEU A 41 -9.17 -6.74 -1.54
C LEU A 41 -10.14 -6.00 -0.62
N ALA A 42 -10.10 -4.66 -0.60
CA ALA A 42 -10.96 -3.86 0.25
C ALA A 42 -12.45 -3.99 -0.15
N GLU A 43 -13.29 -4.06 0.87
CA GLU A 43 -14.75 -4.14 0.75
C GLU A 43 -15.31 -2.93 -0.02
N GLU A 44 -16.30 -3.14 -0.88
CA GLU A 44 -16.85 -2.04 -1.70
C GLU A 44 -17.48 -0.93 -0.86
N ASP A 45 -18.03 -1.26 0.30
CA ASP A 45 -18.68 -0.34 1.23
C ASP A 45 -17.73 0.32 2.23
N ILE A 46 -16.44 -0.05 2.24
CA ILE A 46 -15.43 0.51 3.14
C ILE A 46 -15.49 2.04 3.18
N ALA A 47 -15.31 2.60 4.37
CA ALA A 47 -15.27 4.05 4.55
C ALA A 47 -14.06 4.63 3.80
N PRO A 48 -14.24 5.70 3.00
CA PRO A 48 -13.14 6.32 2.26
C PRO A 48 -11.97 6.75 3.14
N GLU A 49 -12.27 7.24 4.35
CA GLU A 49 -11.26 7.65 5.34
C GLU A 49 -10.42 6.46 5.84
N VAL A 50 -11.05 5.30 6.04
CA VAL A 50 -10.36 4.07 6.44
C VAL A 50 -9.43 3.62 5.30
N LEU A 51 -9.94 3.56 4.08
CA LEU A 51 -9.14 3.16 2.92
C LEU A 51 -7.97 4.12 2.67
N ALA A 52 -8.19 5.43 2.75
CA ALA A 52 -7.14 6.43 2.62
C ALA A 52 -6.05 6.28 3.70
N SER A 53 -6.45 5.97 4.94
CA SER A 53 -5.52 5.71 6.03
C SER A 53 -4.71 4.44 5.80
N LEU A 54 -5.34 3.37 5.29
CA LEU A 54 -4.65 2.14 4.91
C LEU A 54 -3.65 2.35 3.77
N LEU A 55 -4.02 3.12 2.75
CA LEU A 55 -3.10 3.48 1.66
C LEU A 55 -1.92 4.30 2.21
N SER A 56 -2.17 5.26 3.11
CA SER A 56 -1.08 6.02 3.74
C SER A 56 -0.13 5.11 4.53
N LEU A 57 -0.68 4.12 5.26
CA LEU A 57 0.10 3.12 6.01
C LEU A 57 1.02 2.29 5.11
N VAL A 58 0.61 1.95 3.88
CA VAL A 58 1.46 1.22 2.92
C VAL A 58 2.76 1.96 2.69
N TRP A 59 2.68 3.25 2.38
CA TRP A 59 3.86 4.07 2.13
C TRP A 59 4.81 4.07 3.32
N ASP A 60 4.29 4.42 4.50
CA ASP A 60 5.08 4.53 5.73
C ASP A 60 5.71 3.19 6.14
N THR A 61 5.04 2.07 5.83
CA THR A 61 5.53 0.73 6.13
C THR A 61 6.64 0.30 5.19
N TRP A 62 6.49 0.55 3.87
CA TRP A 62 7.31 -0.08 2.84
C TRP A 62 8.46 0.76 2.32
N ILE A 63 8.32 2.09 2.23
CA ILE A 63 9.32 2.95 1.55
C ILE A 63 10.70 3.00 2.24
N GLY A 64 10.81 2.48 3.46
CA GLY A 64 12.08 2.33 4.18
C GLY A 64 12.60 0.89 4.29
N GLN A 65 11.89 -0.07 3.70
CA GLN A 65 12.20 -1.50 3.87
C GLN A 65 12.94 -2.02 2.64
N GLU A 66 14.19 -2.48 2.82
CA GLU A 66 14.97 -3.11 1.75
C GLU A 66 14.23 -4.29 1.12
N ALA A 67 13.43 -5.01 1.92
CA ALA A 67 12.59 -6.12 1.47
C ALA A 67 11.58 -5.72 0.38
N LEU A 68 11.22 -4.44 0.23
CA LEU A 68 10.30 -3.97 -0.80
C LEU A 68 10.80 -4.29 -2.22
N ALA A 69 12.12 -4.22 -2.45
CA ALA A 69 12.68 -4.52 -3.76
C ALA A 69 12.66 -6.03 -4.07
N GLU A 70 12.56 -6.88 -3.04
CA GLU A 70 12.64 -8.34 -3.16
C GLU A 70 11.28 -9.02 -2.95
N ILE A 71 10.26 -8.29 -2.48
CA ILE A 71 8.97 -8.86 -2.13
C ILE A 71 8.28 -9.51 -3.35
N GLU A 72 7.70 -10.68 -3.11
CA GLU A 72 6.94 -11.40 -4.12
C GLU A 72 5.45 -11.04 -4.05
N SER A 73 4.73 -11.24 -5.15
CA SER A 73 3.29 -10.95 -5.24
C SER A 73 2.45 -11.76 -4.23
N GLU A 74 2.89 -12.97 -3.85
CA GLU A 74 2.23 -13.78 -2.82
C GLU A 74 2.34 -13.12 -1.44
N ASP A 75 3.55 -12.66 -1.08
CA ASP A 75 3.79 -11.95 0.17
C ASP A 75 3.04 -10.61 0.22
N ILE A 76 2.97 -9.88 -0.91
CA ILE A 76 2.16 -8.66 -1.05
C ILE A 76 0.70 -8.98 -0.72
N TYR A 77 0.15 -10.04 -1.31
CA TYR A 77 -1.24 -10.42 -1.10
C TYR A 77 -1.52 -10.78 0.36
N ASP A 78 -0.67 -11.60 0.96
CA ASP A 78 -0.82 -12.03 2.35
C ASP A 78 -0.71 -10.86 3.32
N TRP A 79 0.23 -9.93 3.07
CA TRP A 79 0.36 -8.72 3.88
C TRP A 79 -0.86 -7.81 3.74
N CYS A 80 -1.33 -7.54 2.51
CA CYS A 80 -2.53 -6.72 2.26
C CYS A 80 -3.75 -7.30 2.96
N ARG A 81 -3.94 -8.60 2.86
CA ARG A 81 -5.04 -9.32 3.53
C ARG A 81 -4.93 -9.18 5.04
N HIS A 82 -3.75 -9.40 5.61
CA HIS A 82 -3.52 -9.28 7.05
C HIS A 82 -3.83 -7.87 7.55
N VAL A 83 -3.40 -6.84 6.82
CA VAL A 83 -3.69 -5.43 7.14
C VAL A 83 -5.19 -5.15 7.11
N LEU A 84 -5.92 -5.64 6.10
CA LEU A 84 -7.37 -5.44 6.00
C LEU A 84 -8.15 -6.16 7.10
N GLU A 85 -7.72 -7.37 7.47
CA GLU A 85 -8.34 -8.15 8.56
C GLU A 85 -8.07 -7.51 9.95
N ASN A 86 -6.92 -6.85 10.12
CA ASN A 86 -6.50 -6.24 11.39
C ASN A 86 -6.51 -4.70 11.35
N ARG A 87 -7.20 -4.09 10.39
CA ARG A 87 -7.21 -2.64 10.15
C ARG A 87 -7.55 -1.80 11.38
N GLU A 88 -8.45 -2.29 12.23
CA GLU A 88 -8.85 -1.59 13.46
C GLU A 88 -7.66 -1.41 14.42
N GLN A 89 -6.75 -2.38 14.49
CA GLN A 89 -5.56 -2.29 15.32
C GLN A 89 -4.58 -1.26 14.75
N TYR A 90 -4.26 -1.34 13.45
CA TYR A 90 -3.33 -0.41 12.81
C TYR A 90 -3.82 1.04 12.84
N LEU A 91 -5.13 1.27 12.73
CA LEU A 91 -5.72 2.62 12.80
C LEU A 91 -5.83 3.15 14.23
N ALA A 92 -5.92 2.27 15.23
CA ALA A 92 -5.89 2.67 16.64
C ALA A 92 -4.49 3.13 17.08
N GLU A 93 -3.42 2.59 16.49
CA GLU A 93 -2.03 2.96 16.79
C GLU A 93 -1.61 4.32 16.21
N GLN A 94 -2.38 4.88 15.27
CA GLN A 94 -2.13 6.21 14.69
C GLN A 94 -2.79 7.38 15.46
N ASN A 95 -3.52 7.11 16.55
CA ASN A 95 -4.16 8.12 17.42
C ASN A 95 -3.54 8.18 18.82
#